data_AF-A0A7K0R1U3-F1
#
_entry.id   AF-A0A7K0R1U3-F1
#
_cell.length_a   1.000
_cell.length_b   1.000
_cell.length_c   1.000
_cell.angle_alpha   90.00
_cell.angle_beta   90.00
_cell.angle_gamma   90.00
#
_symmetry.space_group_name_H-M   'P 1'
#
loop_
_entity.id
_entity.type
_entity.pdbx_description
1 polymer ?
#
loop_
_entity_poly.entity_id
_entity_poly.type
_entity_poly.pdbx_seq_one_letter_code
_entity_poly.pdbx_strand_id
1 'polypeptide(L)'
;NPFCECESCTSQRESGNARASSAALIDDCVLIDWGPNLGHAASRNRISMKNIQHVFFTHGHPDHLAPDFLLWRSWIQDLKTLHIWGPPMAIARFEHWVIDDAPVVFHVIAPGDECIARTTAGNVIVQVLEAAHGHGNGDVFADEAVLFDITSVDGDRLLYASDTGPLKNYTVSDVADRNFNVVLIEETFGNTTDHGTGHLDLVTLPKTLDLLRKAGAITAETDVIAFHLSHHNPPEQQLVQELSLHGVRIVDDGAVIDTRSSRTQRTLIIGGARSGKSTYAEQLAAHYDEVTYVATGGTREGDEEWQSRVALHQSRRPNTWSTLETTDLISAIRQGSHLLLIDCISMWLTYALDESDAWNQDPAVAATAVAKVEVKIDELVSAVRQSPTDLILVSNEVGQGVVPATASGRLYRDLLGITNAKLAQVCTESTFMVAGQALPLSFVSPLLGKEL
;
A
#
# COMPACT_ATOMS: atom_id res chain seq x y z
N ASN A 1 23.88 -16.47 -9.41
CA ASN A 1 25.05 -17.25 -8.89
C ASN A 1 26.29 -16.87 -9.71
N PRO A 2 27.38 -16.38 -9.09
CA PRO A 2 28.58 -15.94 -9.81
C PRO A 2 29.36 -17.06 -10.53
N PHE A 3 29.13 -18.32 -10.15
CA PHE A 3 29.79 -19.50 -10.74
C PHE A 3 28.96 -20.18 -11.83
N CYS A 4 27.75 -19.69 -12.11
CA CYS A 4 26.80 -20.32 -13.04
C CYS A 4 26.73 -19.57 -14.38
N GLU A 5 26.69 -20.31 -15.48
CA GLU A 5 26.57 -19.79 -16.86
C GLU A 5 25.20 -20.10 -17.49
N CYS A 6 24.21 -20.54 -16.70
CA CYS A 6 22.85 -20.73 -17.20
C CYS A 6 22.26 -19.42 -17.77
N GLU A 7 21.23 -19.56 -18.60
CA GLU A 7 20.57 -18.43 -19.26
C GLU A 7 20.09 -17.37 -18.27
N SER A 8 19.50 -17.79 -17.15
CA SER A 8 19.03 -16.89 -16.09
C SER A 8 20.17 -16.08 -15.46
N CYS A 9 21.29 -16.75 -15.09
CA CYS A 9 22.46 -16.05 -14.54
C CYS A 9 23.14 -15.13 -15.56
N THR A 10 23.21 -15.54 -16.82
CA THR A 10 23.78 -14.71 -17.90
C THR A 10 22.93 -13.48 -18.16
N SER A 11 21.61 -13.64 -18.26
CA SER A 11 20.66 -12.53 -18.42
C SER A 11 20.75 -11.52 -17.27
N GLN A 12 20.83 -11.99 -16.02
CA GLN A 12 20.95 -11.10 -14.86
C GLN A 12 22.30 -10.35 -14.81
N ARG A 13 23.39 -10.96 -15.29
CA ARG A 13 24.68 -10.27 -15.41
C ARG A 13 24.65 -9.18 -16.47
N GLU A 14 23.99 -9.44 -17.59
CA GLU A 14 23.87 -8.48 -18.70
C GLU A 14 22.96 -7.30 -18.34
N SER A 15 21.89 -7.52 -17.57
CA SER A 15 20.99 -6.47 -17.10
C SER A 15 21.60 -5.62 -15.97
N GLY A 16 22.51 -6.19 -15.18
CA GLY A 16 23.03 -5.57 -13.96
C GLY A 16 22.10 -5.68 -12.75
N ASN A 17 20.96 -6.38 -12.87
CA ASN A 17 19.92 -6.49 -11.85
C ASN A 17 20.19 -7.64 -10.85
N ALA A 18 21.40 -7.68 -10.28
CA ALA A 18 21.74 -8.69 -9.29
C ALA A 18 20.94 -8.51 -7.98
N ARG A 19 20.02 -9.46 -7.73
CA ARG A 19 19.16 -9.56 -6.54
C ARG A 19 19.95 -9.94 -5.29
N ALA A 20 19.56 -9.37 -4.15
CA ALA A 20 20.11 -9.69 -2.84
C ALA A 20 19.39 -10.90 -2.20
N SER A 21 19.87 -11.30 -1.02
CA SER A 21 19.16 -12.26 -0.18
C SER A 21 17.76 -11.75 0.18
N SER A 22 16.78 -12.65 0.22
CA SER A 22 15.40 -12.32 0.58
C SER A 22 15.31 -11.70 1.97
N ALA A 23 14.59 -10.59 2.05
CA ALA A 23 14.22 -9.93 3.29
C ALA A 23 13.02 -9.01 3.03
N ALA A 24 12.27 -8.68 4.08
CA ALA A 24 11.18 -7.71 4.01
C ALA A 24 11.27 -6.71 5.18
N LEU A 25 11.15 -5.41 4.87
CA LEU A 25 11.07 -4.33 5.86
C LEU A 25 9.63 -3.82 5.93
N ILE A 26 9.03 -3.90 7.11
CA ILE A 26 7.65 -3.50 7.38
C ILE A 26 7.69 -2.20 8.20
N ASP A 27 7.05 -1.17 7.67
CA ASP A 27 6.86 0.14 8.31
C ASP A 27 8.14 0.72 8.94
N ASP A 28 9.29 0.52 8.28
CA ASP A 28 10.64 0.92 8.71
C ASP A 28 11.11 0.41 10.08
N CYS A 29 10.37 -0.50 10.73
CA CYS A 29 10.58 -0.86 12.13
C CYS A 29 10.67 -2.36 12.43
N VAL A 30 10.08 -3.21 11.59
CA VAL A 30 10.15 -4.67 11.70
C VAL A 30 10.80 -5.22 10.44
N LEU A 31 11.93 -5.89 10.59
CA LEU A 31 12.61 -6.57 9.50
C LEU A 31 12.40 -8.08 9.61
N ILE A 32 12.23 -8.75 8.48
CA ILE A 32 12.25 -10.21 8.38
C ILE A 32 13.48 -10.62 7.59
N ASP A 33 14.27 -11.51 8.20
CA ASP A 33 15.57 -12.01 7.76
C ASP A 33 16.64 -10.92 7.55
N TRP A 34 17.90 -11.32 7.65
CA TRP A 34 19.06 -10.50 7.33
C TRP A 34 20.15 -11.37 6.70
N GLY A 35 20.21 -11.37 5.37
CA GLY A 35 21.28 -12.02 4.62
C GLY A 35 22.54 -11.15 4.44
N PRO A 36 23.65 -11.74 3.96
CA PRO A 36 24.97 -11.09 3.88
C PRO A 36 25.00 -9.84 2.99
N ASN A 37 24.09 -9.76 2.00
CA ASN A 37 24.07 -8.66 1.02
C ASN A 37 23.02 -7.58 1.33
N LEU A 38 22.23 -7.75 2.39
CA LEU A 38 21.08 -6.87 2.67
C LEU A 38 21.49 -5.42 2.93
N GLY A 39 22.55 -5.19 3.72
CA GLY A 39 23.02 -3.82 4.01
C GLY A 39 23.47 -3.05 2.76
N HIS A 40 24.06 -3.75 1.79
CA HIS A 40 24.44 -3.16 0.51
C HIS A 40 23.20 -2.89 -0.37
N ALA A 41 22.25 -3.83 -0.42
CA ALA A 41 20.99 -3.66 -1.14
C ALA A 41 20.19 -2.46 -0.60
N ALA A 42 20.08 -2.34 0.72
CA ALA A 42 19.44 -1.22 1.40
C ALA A 42 20.07 0.13 1.00
N SER A 43 21.40 0.20 1.03
CA SER A 43 22.14 1.42 0.68
C SER A 43 21.94 1.80 -0.79
N ARG A 44 21.97 0.83 -1.71
CA ARG A 44 21.70 1.05 -3.15
C ARG A 44 20.28 1.60 -3.38
N ASN A 45 19.32 1.10 -2.61
CA ASN A 45 17.92 1.51 -2.67
C ASN A 45 17.56 2.70 -1.77
N ARG A 46 18.55 3.34 -1.13
CA ARG A 46 18.36 4.50 -0.24
C ARG A 46 17.43 4.22 0.95
N ILE A 47 17.37 2.97 1.40
CA ILE A 47 16.57 2.53 2.55
C ILE A 47 17.42 2.64 3.81
N SER A 48 16.88 3.30 4.84
CA SER A 48 17.55 3.48 6.12
C SER A 48 17.16 2.37 7.09
N MET A 49 18.16 1.68 7.66
CA MET A 49 17.96 0.63 8.66
C MET A 49 17.93 1.17 10.11
N LYS A 50 17.99 2.49 10.29
CA LYS A 50 18.14 3.15 11.60
C LYS A 50 16.95 2.90 12.54
N ASN A 51 15.74 2.79 12.00
CA ASN A 51 14.50 2.74 12.79
C ASN A 51 14.06 1.33 13.18
N ILE A 52 14.80 0.31 12.71
CA ILE A 52 14.53 -1.09 13.01
C ILE A 52 14.64 -1.32 14.52
N GLN A 53 13.54 -1.84 15.07
CA GLN A 53 13.39 -2.22 16.47
C GLN A 53 13.28 -3.73 16.63
N HIS A 54 12.76 -4.43 15.61
CA HIS A 54 12.58 -5.87 15.62
C HIS A 54 13.16 -6.50 14.35
N VAL A 55 13.86 -7.62 14.50
CA VAL A 55 14.27 -8.49 13.40
C VAL A 55 13.76 -9.89 13.69
N PHE A 56 12.96 -10.45 12.80
CA PHE A 56 12.48 -11.83 12.86
C PHE A 56 13.27 -12.67 11.87
N PHE A 57 13.86 -13.77 12.33
CA PHE A 57 14.54 -14.74 11.48
C PHE A 57 13.67 -15.96 11.29
N THR A 58 13.45 -16.35 10.03
CA THR A 58 12.74 -17.59 9.68
C THR A 58 13.51 -18.82 10.13
N HIS A 59 14.83 -18.81 9.95
CA HIS A 59 15.73 -19.89 10.34
C HIS A 59 17.21 -19.47 10.25
N GLY A 60 18.12 -20.41 10.52
CA GLY A 60 19.54 -20.15 10.66
C GLY A 60 20.41 -20.29 9.40
N HIS A 61 19.86 -20.45 8.19
CA HIS A 61 20.72 -20.57 7.00
C HIS A 61 21.48 -19.27 6.68
N PRO A 62 22.68 -19.35 6.06
CA PRO A 62 23.56 -18.19 5.88
C PRO A 62 23.00 -17.07 5.00
N ASP A 63 22.12 -17.40 4.06
CA ASP A 63 21.44 -16.45 3.19
C ASP A 63 20.28 -15.71 3.87
N HIS A 64 19.72 -16.26 4.94
CA HIS A 64 18.71 -15.61 5.79
C HIS A 64 19.29 -14.94 7.04
N LEU A 65 20.43 -15.43 7.53
CA LEU A 65 21.02 -14.99 8.80
C LEU A 65 22.53 -14.78 8.66
N ALA A 66 22.92 -13.51 8.60
CA ALA A 66 24.27 -13.00 8.63
C ALA A 66 24.42 -12.04 9.83
N PRO A 67 24.90 -12.52 11.00
CA PRO A 67 24.85 -11.78 12.26
C PRO A 67 25.85 -10.61 12.34
N ASP A 68 26.75 -10.50 11.37
CA ASP A 68 27.82 -9.51 11.30
C ASP A 68 27.35 -8.05 11.22
N PHE A 69 26.08 -7.83 10.86
CA PHE A 69 25.50 -6.48 10.89
C PHE A 69 25.51 -5.84 12.28
N LEU A 70 25.51 -6.64 13.34
CA LEU A 70 25.58 -6.16 14.71
C LEU A 70 26.89 -5.43 14.99
N LEU A 71 27.99 -5.80 14.33
CA LEU A 71 29.26 -5.10 14.44
C LEU A 71 29.12 -3.66 13.93
N TRP A 72 28.61 -3.45 12.73
CA TRP A 72 28.46 -2.11 12.18
C TRP A 72 27.40 -1.30 12.92
N ARG A 73 26.33 -1.97 13.37
CA ARG A 73 25.30 -1.34 14.20
C ARG A 73 25.87 -0.82 15.52
N SER A 74 26.83 -1.52 16.12
CA SER A 74 27.50 -1.11 17.37
C SER A 74 28.27 0.21 17.25
N TRP A 75 28.61 0.64 16.03
CA TRP A 75 29.32 1.90 15.78
C TRP A 75 28.42 3.13 15.84
N ILE A 76 27.10 2.95 15.94
CA ILE A 76 26.11 4.03 15.87
C ILE A 76 25.53 4.31 17.25
N GLN A 77 25.57 5.58 17.67
CA GLN A 77 24.95 6.06 18.90
C GLN A 77 23.46 6.32 18.72
N ASP A 78 22.71 6.34 19.83
CA ASP A 78 21.28 6.68 19.90
C ASP A 78 20.33 5.74 19.14
N LEU A 79 20.77 4.51 18.87
CA LEU A 79 19.87 3.47 18.36
C LEU A 79 19.03 2.88 19.48
N LYS A 80 17.77 2.53 19.16
CA LYS A 80 16.89 1.82 20.08
C LYS A 80 17.38 0.41 20.35
N THR A 81 16.90 -0.19 21.45
CA THR A 81 17.09 -1.61 21.71
C THR A 81 16.57 -2.43 20.54
N LEU A 82 17.40 -3.34 20.03
CA LEU A 82 17.04 -4.26 18.96
C LEU A 82 16.51 -5.56 19.56
N HIS A 83 15.33 -5.98 19.15
CA HIS A 83 14.76 -7.27 19.52
C HIS A 83 14.96 -8.25 18.37
N ILE A 84 15.70 -9.32 18.60
CA ILE A 84 15.96 -10.38 17.62
C ILE A 84 15.13 -11.59 17.99
N TRP A 85 14.29 -12.04 17.06
CA TRP A 85 13.38 -13.15 17.21
C TRP A 85 13.80 -14.25 16.24
N GLY A 86 13.80 -15.50 16.68
CA GLY A 86 14.10 -16.61 15.79
C GLY A 86 14.05 -17.97 16.48
N PRO A 87 14.03 -19.06 15.71
CA PRO A 87 14.14 -20.40 16.26
C PRO A 87 15.45 -20.61 17.05
N PRO A 88 15.51 -21.65 17.92
CA PRO A 88 16.64 -21.86 18.82
C PRO A 88 18.02 -21.92 18.14
N MET A 89 18.16 -22.67 17.04
CA MET A 89 19.47 -22.78 16.35
C MET A 89 19.81 -21.50 15.60
N ALA A 90 18.83 -20.78 15.06
CA ALA A 90 19.01 -19.44 14.51
C ALA A 90 19.54 -18.46 15.57
N ILE A 91 18.93 -18.42 16.76
CA ILE A 91 19.37 -17.56 17.87
C ILE A 91 20.78 -17.93 18.35
N ALA A 92 21.11 -19.23 18.39
CA ALA A 92 22.45 -19.69 18.78
C ALA A 92 23.56 -19.12 17.88
N ARG A 93 23.27 -18.73 16.63
CA ARG A 93 24.27 -18.11 15.73
C ARG A 93 24.75 -16.72 16.19
N PHE A 94 24.05 -16.09 17.13
CA PHE A 94 24.41 -14.77 17.67
C PHE A 94 25.33 -14.82 18.90
N GLU A 95 25.62 -15.98 19.48
CA GLU A 95 26.33 -16.15 20.76
C GLU A 95 27.66 -15.36 20.85
N HIS A 96 28.34 -15.13 19.73
CA HIS A 96 29.63 -14.41 19.69
C HIS A 96 29.57 -13.00 19.09
N TRP A 97 28.38 -12.50 18.76
CA TRP A 97 28.20 -11.22 18.07
C TRP A 97 27.74 -10.08 18.99
N VAL A 98 27.36 -10.40 20.22
CA VAL A 98 26.80 -9.45 21.18
C VAL A 98 27.64 -9.51 22.46
N ILE A 99 28.05 -8.34 22.94
CA ILE A 99 28.66 -8.16 24.26
C ILE A 99 27.57 -7.96 25.32
N ASP A 100 27.83 -8.32 26.58
CA ASP A 100 26.82 -8.39 27.65
C ASP A 100 25.93 -7.13 27.82
N ASP A 101 26.46 -5.93 27.57
CA ASP A 101 25.74 -4.65 27.75
C ASP A 101 25.17 -4.05 26.45
N ALA A 102 25.24 -4.76 25.33
CA ALA A 102 24.68 -4.26 24.08
C ALA A 102 23.15 -4.15 24.17
N PRO A 103 22.52 -3.11 23.60
CA PRO A 103 21.06 -2.95 23.62
C PRO A 103 20.41 -3.89 22.59
N VAL A 104 20.57 -5.19 22.79
CA VAL A 104 20.02 -6.27 21.96
C VAL A 104 19.35 -7.30 22.87
N VAL A 105 18.13 -7.71 22.53
CA VAL A 105 17.37 -8.71 23.29
C VAL A 105 16.97 -9.84 22.36
N PHE A 106 17.32 -11.07 22.74
CA PHE A 106 16.96 -12.27 22.00
C PHE A 106 15.64 -12.86 22.50
N HIS A 107 14.82 -13.33 21.56
CA HIS A 107 13.56 -14.02 21.80
C HIS A 107 13.56 -15.31 20.98
N VAL A 108 13.47 -16.45 21.67
CA VAL A 108 13.33 -17.74 21.01
C VAL A 108 11.86 -17.95 20.69
N ILE A 109 11.56 -18.37 19.46
CA ILE A 109 10.20 -18.62 18.97
C ILE A 109 10.08 -20.03 18.37
N ALA A 110 8.86 -20.56 18.33
CA ALA A 110 8.50 -21.83 17.72
C ALA A 110 7.12 -21.76 17.04
N PRO A 111 6.78 -22.69 16.12
CA PRO A 111 5.44 -22.77 15.55
C PRO A 111 4.33 -22.80 16.61
N GLY A 112 3.29 -21.99 16.42
CA GLY A 112 2.18 -21.79 17.33
C GLY A 112 2.35 -20.61 18.31
N ASP A 113 3.52 -19.99 18.37
CA ASP A 113 3.74 -18.80 19.20
C ASP A 113 3.06 -17.56 18.59
N GLU A 114 2.51 -16.72 19.48
CA GLU A 114 2.10 -15.35 19.16
C GLU A 114 3.11 -14.36 19.75
N CYS A 115 3.72 -13.57 18.89
CA CYS A 115 4.68 -12.53 19.26
C CYS A 115 4.05 -11.14 19.09
N ILE A 116 4.35 -10.24 20.04
CA ILE A 116 3.93 -8.84 19.97
C ILE A 116 5.18 -7.96 19.86
N ALA A 117 5.47 -7.51 18.64
CA ALA A 117 6.52 -6.54 18.36
C ALA A 117 6.02 -5.12 18.66
N ARG A 118 6.49 -4.54 19.77
CA ARG A 118 6.08 -3.20 20.22
C ARG A 118 6.98 -2.15 19.56
N THR A 119 6.44 -1.49 18.54
CA THR A 119 7.17 -0.45 17.79
C THR A 119 6.75 0.95 18.25
N THR A 120 7.38 1.97 17.68
CA THR A 120 6.95 3.36 17.87
C THR A 120 5.62 3.72 17.22
N ALA A 121 5.26 3.02 16.14
CA ALA A 121 4.01 3.28 15.42
C ALA A 121 2.83 2.55 16.07
N GLY A 122 3.10 1.44 16.77
CA GLY A 122 2.10 0.59 17.39
C GLY A 122 2.59 -0.84 17.53
N ASN A 123 1.68 -1.74 17.88
CA ASN A 123 1.99 -3.16 17.99
C ASN A 123 1.83 -3.84 16.64
N VAL A 124 2.83 -4.62 16.24
CA VAL A 124 2.75 -5.59 15.15
C VAL A 124 2.60 -6.97 15.78
N ILE A 125 1.58 -7.72 15.35
CA ILE A 125 1.30 -9.07 15.84
C ILE A 125 1.89 -10.06 14.84
N VAL A 126 2.68 -11.03 15.31
CA VAL A 126 3.31 -12.05 14.47
C VAL A 126 2.92 -13.42 15.01
N GLN A 127 2.16 -14.18 14.23
CA GLN A 127 1.92 -15.60 14.47
C GLN A 127 3.02 -16.40 13.78
N VAL A 128 3.63 -17.31 14.53
CA VAL A 128 4.72 -18.16 14.04
C VAL A 128 4.13 -19.46 13.53
N LEU A 129 4.40 -19.78 12.28
CA LEU A 129 3.83 -20.93 11.58
C LEU A 129 4.93 -21.94 11.25
N GLU A 130 4.58 -23.22 11.13
CA GLU A 130 5.56 -24.24 10.72
C GLU A 130 5.82 -24.18 9.21
N ALA A 131 7.10 -24.10 8.83
CA ALA A 131 7.53 -24.24 7.44
C ALA A 131 7.64 -25.72 7.04
N ALA A 132 7.45 -26.01 5.76
CA ALA A 132 7.75 -27.32 5.19
C ALA A 132 9.16 -27.37 4.59
N HIS A 133 10.17 -26.89 5.34
CA HIS A 133 11.57 -26.86 4.93
C HIS A 133 12.31 -28.16 5.28
N GLY A 134 12.13 -28.71 6.48
CA GLY A 134 12.80 -29.95 6.90
C GLY A 134 12.43 -31.17 6.06
N HIS A 135 13.42 -32.02 5.75
CA HIS A 135 13.27 -33.23 4.91
C HIS A 135 13.85 -34.50 5.56
N GLY A 136 14.21 -34.43 6.84
CA GLY A 136 14.77 -35.57 7.57
C GLY A 136 16.20 -35.94 7.14
N ASN A 137 16.94 -34.99 6.55
CA ASN A 137 18.36 -35.13 6.20
C ASN A 137 19.32 -34.73 7.34
N GLY A 138 18.78 -34.28 8.49
CA GLY A 138 19.55 -33.83 9.65
C GLY A 138 19.99 -32.37 9.58
N ASP A 139 19.44 -31.58 8.66
CA ASP A 139 19.62 -30.14 8.60
C ASP A 139 18.79 -29.47 9.70
N VAL A 140 19.45 -29.17 10.81
CA VAL A 140 18.80 -28.60 12.00
C VAL A 140 18.20 -27.22 11.76
N PHE A 141 18.69 -26.45 10.78
CA PHE A 141 18.12 -25.13 10.47
C PHE A 141 16.85 -25.27 9.64
N ALA A 142 16.83 -26.19 8.67
CA ALA A 142 15.62 -26.50 7.92
C ALA A 142 14.54 -27.14 8.80
N ASP A 143 14.93 -28.03 9.71
CA ASP A 143 13.98 -28.74 10.58
C ASP A 143 13.26 -27.81 11.59
N GLU A 144 13.84 -26.65 11.93
CA GLU A 144 13.22 -25.65 12.83
C GLU A 144 12.63 -24.42 12.11
N ALA A 145 12.64 -24.41 10.78
CA ALA A 145 12.25 -23.24 10.01
C ALA A 145 10.77 -22.86 10.22
N VAL A 146 10.52 -21.55 10.26
CA VAL A 146 9.20 -20.98 10.49
C VAL A 146 8.80 -19.98 9.41
N LEU A 147 7.49 -19.80 9.26
CA LEU A 147 6.86 -18.75 8.46
C LEU A 147 6.16 -17.74 9.38
N PHE A 148 5.79 -16.58 8.84
CA PHE A 148 5.15 -15.53 9.63
C PHE A 148 3.82 -15.08 9.03
N ASP A 149 2.74 -15.17 9.81
CA ASP A 149 1.49 -14.41 9.59
C ASP A 149 1.57 -13.13 10.44
N ILE A 150 1.59 -12.00 9.77
CA ILE A 150 1.86 -10.69 10.36
C ILE A 150 0.64 -9.81 10.19
N THR A 151 0.17 -9.23 11.30
CA THR A 151 -0.84 -8.16 11.29
C THR A 151 -0.17 -6.85 11.68
N SER A 152 -0.18 -5.88 10.76
CA SER A 152 0.39 -4.54 10.94
C SER A 152 -0.41 -3.71 11.94
N VAL A 153 0.11 -2.53 12.26
CA VAL A 153 -0.57 -1.57 13.16
C VAL A 153 -1.93 -1.14 12.59
N ASP A 154 -2.04 -1.03 11.27
CA ASP A 154 -3.27 -0.64 10.57
C ASP A 154 -4.25 -1.80 10.36
N GLY A 155 -3.87 -3.01 10.78
CA GLY A 155 -4.67 -4.23 10.64
C GLY A 155 -4.48 -4.97 9.31
N ASP A 156 -3.62 -4.46 8.43
CA ASP A 156 -3.25 -5.13 7.18
C ASP A 156 -2.44 -6.40 7.47
N ARG A 157 -2.59 -7.41 6.63
CA ARG A 157 -2.04 -8.75 6.87
C ARG A 157 -1.06 -9.16 5.78
N LEU A 158 0.09 -9.68 6.22
CA LEU A 158 1.14 -10.24 5.39
C LEU A 158 1.41 -11.69 5.78
N LEU A 159 1.43 -12.59 4.80
CA LEU A 159 2.05 -13.91 4.94
C LEU A 159 3.47 -13.85 4.35
N TYR A 160 4.49 -14.11 5.17
CA TYR A 160 5.88 -14.28 4.73
C TYR A 160 6.23 -15.77 4.77
N ALA A 161 6.26 -16.39 3.59
CA ALA A 161 6.44 -17.82 3.38
C ALA A 161 7.72 -18.10 2.57
N SER A 162 8.89 -17.84 3.16
CA SER A 162 10.19 -18.23 2.59
C SER A 162 10.51 -19.69 2.90
N ASP A 163 11.36 -20.34 2.09
CA ASP A 163 12.00 -21.61 2.42
C ASP A 163 11.02 -22.64 2.98
N THR A 164 10.02 -22.96 2.14
CA THR A 164 9.00 -23.94 2.46
C THR A 164 8.57 -24.69 1.21
N GLY A 165 8.39 -26.01 1.37
CA GLY A 165 7.77 -26.84 0.36
C GLY A 165 6.26 -26.62 0.32
N PRO A 166 5.53 -27.48 -0.42
CA PRO A 166 4.08 -27.52 -0.36
C PRO A 166 3.60 -27.53 1.09
N LEU A 167 2.80 -26.53 1.46
CA LEU A 167 2.37 -26.34 2.83
C LEU A 167 1.60 -27.55 3.34
N LYS A 168 1.88 -27.94 4.58
CA LYS A 168 1.17 -29.04 5.25
C LYS A 168 -0.26 -28.59 5.57
N ASN A 169 -1.20 -29.53 5.62
CA ASN A 169 -2.63 -29.23 5.82
C ASN A 169 -2.92 -28.45 7.11
N TYR A 170 -2.17 -28.70 8.19
CA TYR A 170 -2.35 -27.96 9.44
C TYR A 170 -1.84 -26.52 9.31
N THR A 171 -0.70 -26.27 8.66
CA THR A 171 -0.22 -24.91 8.36
C THR A 171 -1.25 -24.15 7.52
N VAL A 172 -1.86 -24.80 6.52
CA VAL A 172 -2.96 -24.19 5.73
C VAL A 172 -4.19 -23.91 6.60
N SER A 173 -4.47 -24.75 7.60
CA SER A 173 -5.58 -24.54 8.53
C SER A 173 -5.33 -23.39 9.49
N ASP A 174 -4.08 -23.18 9.92
CA ASP A 174 -3.68 -22.08 10.82
C ASP A 174 -3.87 -20.70 10.17
N VAL A 175 -3.83 -20.65 8.84
CA VAL A 175 -4.04 -19.43 8.05
C VAL A 175 -5.42 -19.35 7.38
N ALA A 176 -6.34 -20.24 7.72
CA ALA A 176 -7.68 -20.25 7.13
C ALA A 176 -8.43 -18.93 7.41
N ASP A 177 -9.16 -18.46 6.40
CA ASP A 177 -9.96 -17.23 6.40
C ASP A 177 -9.19 -15.96 6.80
N ARG A 178 -7.85 -15.99 6.69
CA ARG A 178 -7.00 -14.84 7.04
C ARG A 178 -7.14 -13.66 6.09
N ASN A 179 -7.55 -13.89 4.83
CA ASN A 179 -7.69 -12.84 3.81
C ASN A 179 -6.49 -11.88 3.79
N PHE A 180 -5.30 -12.41 3.51
CA PHE A 180 -4.07 -11.62 3.48
C PHE A 180 -4.16 -10.49 2.44
N ASN A 181 -3.63 -9.32 2.78
CA ASN A 181 -3.44 -8.24 1.80
C ASN A 181 -2.27 -8.57 0.88
N VAL A 182 -1.19 -9.10 1.43
CA VAL A 182 0.02 -9.48 0.70
C VAL A 182 0.45 -10.88 1.10
N VAL A 183 0.88 -11.66 0.12
CA VAL A 183 1.57 -12.93 0.34
C VAL A 183 2.91 -12.88 -0.37
N LEU A 184 4.00 -12.92 0.41
CA LEU A 184 5.35 -13.18 -0.09
C LEU A 184 5.58 -14.69 0.04
N ILE A 185 5.73 -15.38 -1.08
CA ILE A 185 5.87 -16.84 -1.10
C ILE A 185 7.04 -17.26 -1.96
N GLU A 186 7.83 -18.22 -1.49
CA GLU A 186 9.01 -18.66 -2.20
C GLU A 186 8.70 -19.30 -3.56
N GLU A 187 9.64 -19.19 -4.48
CA GLU A 187 9.63 -19.93 -5.75
C GLU A 187 11.09 -20.22 -6.14
N THR A 188 11.75 -21.04 -5.32
CA THR A 188 13.21 -21.22 -5.39
C THR A 188 13.63 -22.05 -6.60
N PHE A 189 12.90 -23.11 -6.94
CA PHE A 189 13.38 -24.14 -7.87
C PHE A 189 12.92 -23.99 -9.31
N GLY A 190 12.01 -23.07 -9.64
CA GLY A 190 11.70 -22.74 -11.02
C GLY A 190 11.27 -23.97 -11.82
N ASN A 191 12.04 -24.29 -12.86
CA ASN A 191 11.79 -25.44 -13.74
C ASN A 191 12.35 -26.77 -13.22
N THR A 192 13.09 -26.75 -12.11
CA THR A 192 13.68 -27.96 -11.51
C THR A 192 12.64 -28.60 -10.61
N THR A 193 12.19 -29.82 -10.91
CA THR A 193 11.06 -30.48 -10.21
C THR A 193 11.46 -31.75 -9.44
N ASP A 194 12.70 -32.22 -9.65
CA ASP A 194 13.30 -33.39 -9.00
C ASP A 194 14.27 -33.01 -7.88
N HIS A 195 14.09 -31.81 -7.30
CA HIS A 195 14.91 -31.30 -6.21
C HIS A 195 14.74 -32.09 -4.90
N GLY A 196 13.57 -32.73 -4.70
CA GLY A 196 13.31 -33.52 -3.50
C GLY A 196 13.40 -32.72 -2.20
N THR A 197 13.28 -31.40 -2.31
CA THR A 197 13.42 -30.45 -1.20
C THR A 197 12.07 -29.84 -0.79
N GLY A 198 12.11 -29.07 0.27
CA GLY A 198 11.09 -28.39 1.05
C GLY A 198 11.11 -26.94 0.61
N HIS A 199 11.03 -26.80 -0.71
CA HIS A 199 10.90 -25.56 -1.43
C HIS A 199 9.85 -25.71 -2.51
N LEU A 200 9.41 -24.60 -3.08
CA LEU A 200 8.47 -24.59 -4.19
C LEU A 200 9.22 -24.47 -5.53
N ASP A 201 8.52 -24.94 -6.55
CA ASP A 201 8.86 -24.85 -7.97
C ASP A 201 7.63 -24.35 -8.75
N LEU A 202 7.78 -24.15 -10.06
CA LEU A 202 6.69 -23.66 -10.93
C LEU A 202 5.54 -24.66 -11.09
N VAL A 203 5.70 -25.91 -10.63
CA VAL A 203 4.66 -26.96 -10.68
C VAL A 203 3.89 -27.05 -9.36
N THR A 204 4.53 -26.74 -8.25
CA THR A 204 4.01 -26.90 -6.89
C THR A 204 3.48 -25.60 -6.32
N LEU A 205 4.07 -24.44 -6.65
CA LEU A 205 3.57 -23.13 -6.24
C LEU A 205 2.08 -22.94 -6.58
N PRO A 206 1.59 -23.18 -7.82
CA PRO A 206 0.18 -23.01 -8.14
C PRO A 206 -0.75 -23.89 -7.29
N LYS A 207 -0.31 -25.11 -6.96
CA LYS A 207 -1.09 -26.04 -6.13
C LYS A 207 -1.18 -25.54 -4.69
N THR A 208 -0.09 -25.00 -4.16
CA THR A 208 -0.06 -24.38 -2.83
C THR A 208 -1.00 -23.16 -2.78
N LEU A 209 -0.97 -22.30 -3.82
CA LEU A 209 -1.87 -21.16 -3.92
C LEU A 209 -3.35 -21.58 -3.99
N ASP A 210 -3.67 -22.66 -4.71
CA ASP A 210 -5.03 -23.19 -4.75
C ASP A 210 -5.52 -23.72 -3.39
N LEU A 211 -4.62 -24.30 -2.58
CA LEU A 211 -4.94 -24.70 -1.20
C LEU A 211 -5.23 -23.47 -0.33
N LEU A 212 -4.39 -22.44 -0.41
CA LEU A 212 -4.56 -21.19 0.33
C LEU A 212 -5.85 -20.44 -0.08
N ARG A 213 -6.19 -20.42 -1.38
CA ARG A 213 -7.46 -19.88 -1.88
C ARG A 213 -8.66 -20.65 -1.35
N LYS A 214 -8.62 -21.98 -1.38
CA LYS A 214 -9.69 -22.84 -0.83
C LYS A 214 -9.88 -22.64 0.67
N ALA A 215 -8.81 -22.34 1.39
CA ALA A 215 -8.84 -22.05 2.82
C ALA A 215 -9.28 -20.61 3.15
N GLY A 216 -9.52 -19.74 2.16
CA GLY A 216 -9.84 -18.33 2.41
C GLY A 216 -8.66 -17.47 2.89
N ALA A 217 -7.44 -18.02 2.82
CA ALA A 217 -6.23 -17.28 3.18
C ALA A 217 -5.88 -16.22 2.12
N ILE A 218 -6.12 -16.54 0.85
CA ILE A 218 -5.87 -15.68 -0.32
C ILE A 218 -7.19 -15.45 -1.06
N THR A 219 -7.46 -14.21 -1.44
CA THR A 219 -8.64 -13.78 -2.21
C THR A 219 -8.25 -13.18 -3.55
N ALA A 220 -9.20 -12.59 -4.29
CA ALA A 220 -8.90 -11.92 -5.56
C ALA A 220 -8.16 -10.59 -5.33
N GLU A 221 -8.30 -10.03 -4.12
CA GLU A 221 -7.72 -8.76 -3.69
C GLU A 221 -6.31 -8.93 -3.08
N THR A 222 -5.90 -10.17 -2.79
CA THR A 222 -4.57 -10.46 -2.26
C THR A 222 -3.49 -10.27 -3.33
N ASP A 223 -2.49 -9.44 -3.02
CA ASP A 223 -1.30 -9.28 -3.85
C ASP A 223 -0.31 -10.42 -3.56
N VAL A 224 -0.19 -11.37 -4.48
CA VAL A 224 0.70 -12.53 -4.35
C VAL A 224 1.99 -12.29 -5.10
N ILE A 225 3.11 -12.34 -4.38
CA ILE A 225 4.43 -12.02 -4.89
C ILE A 225 5.36 -13.20 -4.65
N ALA A 226 5.90 -13.76 -5.73
CA ALA A 226 6.96 -14.75 -5.65
C ALA A 226 8.29 -14.07 -5.30
N PHE A 227 9.02 -14.65 -4.36
CA PHE A 227 10.36 -14.21 -3.96
C PHE A 227 11.27 -15.41 -3.68
N HIS A 228 12.47 -15.17 -3.13
CA HIS A 228 13.45 -16.23 -2.91
C HIS A 228 13.84 -16.97 -4.20
N LEU A 229 13.95 -16.21 -5.29
CA LEU A 229 14.26 -16.71 -6.63
C LEU A 229 15.73 -17.13 -6.73
N SER A 230 15.99 -18.24 -7.41
CA SER A 230 17.32 -18.77 -7.66
C SER A 230 17.68 -18.81 -9.15
N HIS A 231 18.86 -19.37 -9.47
CA HIS A 231 19.28 -19.62 -10.84
C HIS A 231 18.51 -20.76 -11.55
N HIS A 232 17.67 -21.50 -10.81
CA HIS A 232 16.83 -22.56 -11.36
C HIS A 232 15.57 -22.00 -12.03
N ASN A 233 15.21 -20.76 -11.72
CA ASN A 233 14.15 -20.03 -12.42
C ASN A 233 14.60 -19.65 -13.83
N PRO A 234 13.67 -19.66 -14.81
CA PRO A 234 13.95 -19.16 -16.15
C PRO A 234 14.32 -17.66 -16.13
N PRO A 235 14.83 -17.12 -17.25
CA PRO A 235 15.03 -15.68 -17.39
C PRO A 235 13.77 -14.88 -17.03
N GLU A 236 13.96 -13.69 -16.47
CA GLU A 236 12.90 -12.94 -15.78
C GLU A 236 11.63 -12.72 -16.61
N GLN A 237 11.78 -12.41 -17.90
CA GLN A 237 10.64 -12.20 -18.79
C GLN A 237 9.76 -13.46 -18.93
N GLN A 238 10.37 -14.64 -18.98
CA GLN A 238 9.66 -15.91 -19.02
C GLN A 238 9.05 -16.21 -17.65
N LEU A 239 9.79 -16.00 -16.56
CA LEU A 239 9.30 -16.20 -15.20
C LEU A 239 8.04 -15.37 -14.92
N VAL A 240 8.05 -14.08 -15.29
CA VAL A 240 6.89 -13.19 -15.16
C VAL A 240 5.69 -13.73 -15.93
N GLN A 241 5.89 -14.20 -17.16
CA GLN A 241 4.81 -14.77 -17.97
C GLN A 241 4.21 -16.00 -17.29
N GLU A 242 5.03 -16.93 -16.81
CA GLU A 242 4.57 -18.16 -16.18
C GLU A 242 3.83 -17.89 -14.86
N LEU A 243 4.37 -17.02 -14.00
CA LEU A 243 3.75 -16.65 -12.73
C LEU A 243 2.44 -15.86 -12.92
N SER A 244 2.36 -15.01 -13.95
CA SER A 244 1.16 -14.19 -14.21
C SER A 244 -0.09 -15.03 -14.49
N LEU A 245 0.07 -16.25 -15.05
CA LEU A 245 -1.03 -17.19 -15.28
C LEU A 245 -1.72 -17.64 -13.98
N HIS A 246 -1.03 -17.47 -12.85
CA HIS A 246 -1.50 -17.85 -11.52
C HIS A 246 -1.83 -16.64 -10.64
N GLY A 247 -1.84 -15.42 -11.20
CA GLY A 247 -2.06 -14.19 -10.44
C GLY A 247 -0.89 -13.86 -9.52
N VAL A 248 0.32 -14.30 -9.87
CA VAL A 248 1.55 -14.06 -9.09
C VAL A 248 2.44 -13.10 -9.86
N ARG A 249 3.03 -12.12 -9.17
CA ARG A 249 4.05 -11.24 -9.74
C ARG A 249 5.38 -11.39 -9.00
N ILE A 250 6.41 -10.75 -9.51
CA ILE A 250 7.70 -10.60 -8.84
C ILE A 250 7.99 -9.12 -8.61
N VAL A 251 8.94 -8.82 -7.73
CA VAL A 251 9.41 -7.46 -7.45
C VAL A 251 10.93 -7.43 -7.39
N ASP A 252 11.51 -6.28 -7.67
CA ASP A 252 12.95 -6.05 -7.49
C ASP A 252 13.31 -5.66 -6.05
N ASP A 253 14.61 -5.77 -5.73
CA ASP A 253 15.16 -5.28 -4.47
C ASP A 253 14.76 -3.82 -4.24
N GLY A 254 14.18 -3.54 -3.07
CA GLY A 254 13.77 -2.19 -2.69
C GLY A 254 12.41 -1.75 -3.26
N ALA A 255 11.68 -2.64 -3.93
CA ALA A 255 10.28 -2.40 -4.24
C ALA A 255 9.47 -2.13 -2.98
N VAL A 256 8.60 -1.12 -3.05
CA VAL A 256 7.65 -0.78 -2.00
C VAL A 256 6.31 -1.42 -2.35
N ILE A 257 5.80 -2.26 -1.47
CA ILE A 257 4.47 -2.87 -1.59
C ILE A 257 3.55 -2.09 -0.67
N ASP A 258 2.67 -1.29 -1.25
CA ASP A 258 1.72 -0.48 -0.48
C ASP A 258 0.39 -1.23 -0.33
N THR A 259 0.13 -1.83 0.83
CA THR A 259 -1.15 -2.50 1.13
C THR A 259 -2.34 -1.55 1.04
N ARG A 260 -2.12 -0.23 1.17
CA ARG A 260 -3.17 0.79 1.00
C ARG A 260 -3.59 0.94 -0.46
N SER A 261 -2.79 0.50 -1.42
CA SER A 261 -3.13 0.54 -2.86
C SER A 261 -4.17 -0.52 -3.26
N SER A 262 -4.34 -1.57 -2.44
CA SER A 262 -5.49 -2.50 -2.53
C SER A 262 -6.80 -1.88 -2.02
N ARG A 263 -6.73 -0.67 -1.44
CA ARG A 263 -7.89 0.14 -1.08
C ARG A 263 -8.22 1.03 -2.26
N THR A 264 -9.50 1.31 -2.43
CA THR A 264 -10.05 2.18 -3.47
C THR A 264 -9.19 3.43 -3.69
N GLN A 265 -8.77 3.62 -4.95
CA GLN A 265 -7.96 4.74 -5.38
C GLN A 265 -8.79 6.02 -5.29
N ARG A 266 -8.24 7.04 -4.63
CA ARG A 266 -8.92 8.30 -4.38
C ARG A 266 -8.01 9.43 -4.82
N THR A 267 -8.28 9.96 -5.99
CA THR A 267 -7.48 11.01 -6.60
C THR A 267 -8.19 12.35 -6.47
N LEU A 268 -7.56 13.31 -5.80
CA LEU A 268 -8.02 14.70 -5.76
C LEU A 268 -7.32 15.53 -6.84
N ILE A 269 -8.09 16.20 -7.70
CA ILE A 269 -7.58 17.08 -8.76
C ILE A 269 -8.03 18.50 -8.45
N ILE A 270 -7.07 19.36 -8.08
CA ILE A 270 -7.29 20.78 -7.76
C ILE A 270 -6.62 21.70 -8.78
N GLY A 271 -7.05 22.96 -8.84
CA GLY A 271 -6.49 23.93 -9.78
C GLY A 271 -7.45 25.06 -10.17
N GLY A 272 -6.91 26.09 -10.85
CA GLY A 272 -7.68 27.26 -11.25
C GLY A 272 -8.73 27.00 -12.34
N ALA A 273 -9.57 27.99 -12.62
CA ALA A 273 -10.50 27.93 -13.75
C ALA A 273 -9.71 27.75 -15.07
N ARG A 274 -10.21 26.87 -15.95
CA ARG A 274 -9.58 26.57 -17.25
C ARG A 274 -8.16 25.99 -17.17
N SER A 275 -7.73 25.44 -16.03
CA SER A 275 -6.40 24.83 -15.90
C SER A 275 -6.30 23.40 -16.46
N GLY A 276 -7.39 22.81 -16.95
CA GLY A 276 -7.42 21.47 -17.54
C GLY A 276 -7.92 20.36 -16.62
N LYS A 277 -8.38 20.67 -15.40
CA LYS A 277 -8.82 19.67 -14.39
C LYS A 277 -9.79 18.61 -14.91
N SER A 278 -10.95 19.03 -15.44
CA SER A 278 -11.97 18.10 -15.90
C SER A 278 -11.45 17.22 -17.04
N THR A 279 -10.66 17.79 -17.96
CA THR A 279 -10.05 17.01 -19.06
C THR A 279 -9.04 15.98 -18.55
N TYR A 280 -8.20 16.35 -17.57
CA TYR A 280 -7.27 15.40 -16.95
C TYR A 280 -8.01 14.30 -16.17
N ALA A 281 -9.05 14.67 -15.42
CA ALA A 281 -9.91 13.74 -14.71
C ALA A 281 -10.58 12.74 -15.67
N GLU A 282 -11.11 13.22 -16.79
CA GLU A 282 -11.71 12.40 -17.84
C GLU A 282 -10.70 11.45 -18.48
N GLN A 283 -9.46 11.89 -18.70
CA GLN A 283 -8.37 11.04 -19.21
C GLN A 283 -7.98 9.92 -18.24
N LEU A 284 -7.94 10.20 -16.94
CA LEU A 284 -7.71 9.18 -15.93
C LEU A 284 -8.86 8.15 -15.92
N ALA A 285 -10.10 8.62 -15.89
CA ALA A 285 -11.28 7.77 -15.88
C ALA A 285 -11.45 6.94 -17.16
N ALA A 286 -10.88 7.35 -18.29
CA ALA A 286 -10.95 6.60 -19.55
C ALA A 286 -10.27 5.22 -19.51
N HIS A 287 -9.44 4.94 -18.48
CA HIS A 287 -8.82 3.64 -18.26
C HIS A 287 -9.72 2.65 -17.53
N TYR A 288 -10.91 3.08 -17.10
CA TYR A 288 -11.88 2.26 -16.38
C TYR A 288 -13.01 1.81 -17.32
N ASP A 289 -13.44 0.55 -17.15
CA ASP A 289 -14.52 -0.03 -17.97
C ASP A 289 -15.89 0.58 -17.65
N GLU A 290 -16.17 0.83 -16.36
CA GLU A 290 -17.44 1.37 -15.88
C GLU A 290 -17.21 2.63 -15.04
N VAL A 291 -17.80 3.75 -15.49
CA VAL A 291 -17.64 5.07 -14.87
C VAL A 291 -19.00 5.71 -14.65
N THR A 292 -19.22 6.21 -13.45
CA THR A 292 -20.35 7.09 -13.11
C THR A 292 -19.84 8.51 -12.95
N TYR A 293 -20.20 9.39 -13.87
CA TYR A 293 -19.94 10.82 -13.77
C TYR A 293 -20.94 11.45 -12.81
N VAL A 294 -20.48 11.94 -11.66
CA VAL A 294 -21.32 12.60 -10.66
C VAL A 294 -21.25 14.11 -10.86
N ALA A 295 -22.31 14.69 -11.43
CA ALA A 295 -22.43 16.11 -11.68
C ALA A 295 -23.11 16.79 -10.49
N THR A 296 -22.37 17.61 -9.76
CA THR A 296 -22.84 18.30 -8.55
C THR A 296 -23.38 19.72 -8.82
N GLY A 297 -23.39 20.14 -10.09
CA GLY A 297 -23.75 21.50 -10.49
C GLY A 297 -25.26 21.80 -10.50
N GLY A 298 -26.11 20.77 -10.56
CA GLY A 298 -27.55 20.91 -10.76
C GLY A 298 -27.94 21.65 -12.06
N THR A 299 -29.23 21.91 -12.24
CA THR A 299 -29.78 22.64 -13.39
C THR A 299 -29.92 24.14 -13.08
N ARG A 300 -29.40 25.01 -13.95
CA ARG A 300 -29.64 26.47 -13.92
C ARG A 300 -30.56 26.86 -15.06
N GLU A 301 -31.84 27.06 -14.75
CA GLU A 301 -32.83 27.49 -15.75
C GLU A 301 -32.51 28.89 -16.27
N GLY A 302 -32.49 29.06 -17.60
CA GLY A 302 -32.29 30.36 -18.26
C GLY A 302 -30.85 30.80 -18.49
N ASP A 303 -29.84 30.00 -18.14
CA ASP A 303 -28.42 30.29 -18.39
C ASP A 303 -27.91 29.53 -19.64
N GLU A 304 -27.98 30.18 -20.81
CA GLU A 304 -27.55 29.59 -22.10
C GLU A 304 -26.04 29.27 -22.14
N GLU A 305 -25.21 30.02 -21.41
CA GLU A 305 -23.78 29.75 -21.29
C GLU A 305 -23.55 28.47 -20.48
N TRP A 306 -24.26 28.31 -19.36
CA TRP A 306 -24.24 27.09 -18.54
C TRP A 306 -24.69 25.88 -19.35
N GLN A 307 -25.80 25.98 -20.07
CA GLN A 307 -26.31 24.89 -20.91
C GLN A 307 -25.31 24.49 -22.00
N SER A 308 -24.68 25.46 -22.65
CA SER A 308 -23.65 25.20 -23.68
C SER A 308 -22.43 24.50 -23.09
N ARG A 309 -22.02 24.86 -21.88
CA ARG A 309 -20.89 24.21 -21.17
C ARG A 309 -21.23 22.79 -20.75
N VAL A 310 -22.45 22.54 -20.25
CA VAL A 310 -22.94 21.20 -19.93
C VAL A 310 -22.95 20.32 -21.17
N ALA A 311 -23.49 20.81 -22.30
CA ALA A 311 -23.52 20.07 -23.56
C ALA A 311 -22.12 19.72 -24.07
N LEU A 312 -21.16 20.65 -23.99
CA LEU A 312 -19.77 20.40 -24.37
C LEU A 312 -19.14 19.31 -23.47
N HIS A 313 -19.37 19.38 -22.16
CA HIS A 313 -18.89 18.37 -21.21
C HIS A 313 -19.50 16.99 -21.47
N GLN A 314 -20.80 16.91 -21.75
CA GLN A 314 -21.46 15.64 -22.10
C GLN A 314 -20.91 15.05 -23.41
N SER A 315 -20.68 15.89 -24.43
CA SER A 315 -20.20 15.43 -25.76
C SER A 315 -18.80 14.81 -25.78
N ARG A 316 -18.00 15.07 -24.74
CA ARG A 316 -16.61 14.57 -24.63
C ARG A 316 -16.51 13.18 -24.01
N ARG A 317 -17.60 12.69 -23.40
CA ARG A 317 -17.60 11.46 -22.62
C ARG A 317 -17.99 10.28 -23.51
N PRO A 318 -17.40 9.09 -23.29
CA PRO A 318 -17.88 7.87 -23.93
C PRO A 318 -19.35 7.60 -23.58
N ASN A 319 -20.11 7.06 -24.54
CA ASN A 319 -21.51 6.66 -24.31
C ASN A 319 -21.65 5.50 -23.30
N THR A 320 -20.55 4.85 -22.94
CA THR A 320 -20.49 3.78 -21.93
C THR A 320 -20.54 4.32 -20.50
N TRP A 321 -20.31 5.62 -20.30
CA TRP A 321 -20.37 6.24 -18.98
C TRP A 321 -21.80 6.56 -18.60
N SER A 322 -22.15 6.33 -17.33
CA SER A 322 -23.40 6.82 -16.76
C SER A 322 -23.20 8.23 -16.18
N THR A 323 -24.27 9.02 -16.10
CA THR A 323 -24.24 10.33 -15.43
C THR A 323 -25.28 10.36 -14.32
N LEU A 324 -24.85 10.74 -13.12
CA LEU A 324 -25.69 10.97 -11.96
C LEU A 324 -25.65 12.45 -11.60
N GLU A 325 -26.76 13.16 -11.80
CA GLU A 325 -26.94 14.52 -11.31
C GLU A 325 -27.49 14.48 -9.89
N THR A 326 -26.71 14.95 -8.91
CA THR A 326 -27.12 14.91 -7.50
C THR A 326 -26.43 15.97 -6.66
N THR A 327 -27.14 16.50 -5.67
CA THR A 327 -26.57 17.32 -4.59
C THR A 327 -26.23 16.47 -3.37
N ASP A 328 -26.80 15.27 -3.24
CA ASP A 328 -26.48 14.29 -2.19
C ASP A 328 -25.26 13.44 -2.59
N LEU A 329 -24.11 14.11 -2.61
CA LEU A 329 -22.82 13.49 -2.95
C LEU A 329 -22.43 12.40 -1.95
N ILE A 330 -22.79 12.57 -0.67
CA ILE A 330 -22.44 11.63 0.41
C ILE A 330 -23.10 10.27 0.16
N SER A 331 -24.41 10.25 -0.16
CA SER A 331 -25.10 9.01 -0.49
C SER A 331 -24.57 8.40 -1.79
N ALA A 332 -24.29 9.21 -2.81
CA ALA A 332 -23.73 8.74 -4.07
C ALA A 332 -22.39 8.01 -3.90
N ILE A 333 -21.50 8.56 -3.06
CA ILE A 333 -20.21 7.91 -2.73
C ILE A 333 -20.43 6.59 -2.00
N ARG A 334 -21.29 6.57 -0.97
CA ARG A 334 -21.52 5.37 -0.15
C ARG A 334 -22.17 4.22 -0.93
N GLN A 335 -22.94 4.53 -1.97
CA GLN A 335 -23.67 3.54 -2.78
C GLN A 335 -22.98 3.21 -4.11
N GLY A 336 -21.83 3.82 -4.39
CA GLY A 336 -21.10 3.60 -5.63
C GLY A 336 -20.63 2.16 -5.78
N SER A 337 -20.76 1.61 -6.98
CA SER A 337 -20.33 0.24 -7.33
C SER A 337 -19.18 0.22 -8.34
N HIS A 338 -18.94 1.33 -9.05
CA HIS A 338 -17.87 1.50 -10.05
C HIS A 338 -17.23 2.88 -9.87
N LEU A 339 -16.20 3.21 -10.65
CA LEU A 339 -15.47 4.48 -10.52
C LEU A 339 -16.46 5.67 -10.50
N LEU A 340 -16.34 6.53 -9.48
CA LEU A 340 -17.07 7.80 -9.44
C LEU A 340 -16.15 8.95 -9.83
N LEU A 341 -16.46 9.62 -10.94
CA LEU A 341 -15.81 10.87 -11.31
C LEU A 341 -16.71 12.05 -10.90
N ILE A 342 -16.31 12.75 -9.84
CA ILE A 342 -17.09 13.81 -9.20
C ILE A 342 -16.59 15.18 -9.67
N ASP A 343 -17.41 15.89 -10.45
CA ASP A 343 -17.11 17.22 -10.99
C ASP A 343 -18.30 18.16 -10.70
N CYS A 344 -18.22 19.05 -9.69
CA CYS A 344 -17.07 19.29 -8.81
C CYS A 344 -17.44 19.53 -7.34
N ILE A 345 -16.49 19.28 -6.45
CA ILE A 345 -16.58 19.59 -5.02
C ILE A 345 -16.92 21.05 -4.78
N SER A 346 -16.41 21.95 -5.63
CA SER A 346 -16.70 23.38 -5.55
C SER A 346 -18.18 23.74 -5.71
N MET A 347 -18.91 23.02 -6.57
CA MET A 347 -20.35 23.22 -6.74
C MET A 347 -21.14 22.55 -5.61
N TRP A 348 -20.72 21.36 -5.17
CA TRP A 348 -21.30 20.71 -4.00
C TRP A 348 -21.24 21.62 -2.77
N LEU A 349 -20.11 22.28 -2.53
CA LEU A 349 -19.95 23.22 -1.41
C LEU A 349 -20.91 24.42 -1.52
N THR A 350 -21.16 24.92 -2.73
CA THR A 350 -22.18 25.98 -2.93
C THR A 350 -23.55 25.53 -2.47
N TYR A 351 -23.99 24.32 -2.83
CA TYR A 351 -25.26 23.77 -2.35
C TYR A 351 -25.28 23.52 -0.85
N ALA A 352 -24.17 23.05 -0.26
CA ALA A 352 -24.07 22.88 1.18
C ALA A 352 -24.21 24.21 1.95
N LEU A 353 -23.70 25.30 1.39
CA LEU A 353 -23.85 26.66 1.92
C LEU A 353 -25.29 27.16 1.79
N ASP A 354 -25.93 26.94 0.63
CA ASP A 354 -27.34 27.30 0.39
C ASP A 354 -28.28 26.59 1.38
N GLU A 355 -28.15 25.26 1.52
CA GLU A 355 -28.99 24.45 2.43
C GLU A 355 -28.82 24.82 3.92
N SER A 356 -27.66 25.37 4.27
CA SER A 356 -27.33 25.71 5.65
C SER A 356 -27.68 27.16 6.02
N ASP A 357 -28.20 27.96 5.07
CA ASP A 357 -28.38 29.42 5.17
C ASP A 357 -27.07 30.16 5.51
N ALA A 358 -25.94 29.65 5.03
CA ALA A 358 -24.61 30.15 5.39
C ALA A 358 -24.22 31.47 4.70
N TRP A 359 -24.98 31.88 3.69
CA TRP A 359 -24.82 33.19 3.05
C TRP A 359 -25.40 34.34 3.90
N ASN A 360 -26.21 34.01 4.90
CA ASN A 360 -26.82 34.98 5.79
C ASN A 360 -25.75 35.66 6.66
N GLN A 361 -25.70 36.99 6.60
CA GLN A 361 -24.71 37.79 7.32
C GLN A 361 -25.20 38.26 8.70
N ASP A 362 -26.38 37.82 9.15
CA ASP A 362 -26.85 38.08 10.51
C ASP A 362 -25.93 37.36 11.52
N PRO A 363 -25.23 38.08 12.41
CA PRO A 363 -24.34 37.49 13.41
C PRO A 363 -25.01 36.44 14.31
N ALA A 364 -26.32 36.53 14.52
CA ALA A 364 -27.07 35.57 15.33
C ALA A 364 -27.20 34.19 14.66
N VAL A 365 -27.12 34.13 13.33
CA VAL A 365 -27.33 32.90 12.53
C VAL A 365 -26.03 32.39 11.92
N ALA A 366 -25.15 33.30 11.49
CA ALA A 366 -23.97 33.00 10.69
C ALA A 366 -23.06 31.91 11.31
N ALA A 367 -22.74 32.01 12.61
CA ALA A 367 -21.88 31.01 13.27
C ALA A 367 -22.51 29.60 13.27
N THR A 368 -23.82 29.51 13.50
CA THR A 368 -24.54 28.23 13.49
C THR A 368 -24.65 27.67 12.08
N ALA A 369 -24.84 28.53 11.07
CA ALA A 369 -24.92 28.13 9.68
C ALA A 369 -23.57 27.57 9.17
N VAL A 370 -22.45 28.23 9.51
CA VAL A 370 -21.10 27.74 9.16
C VAL A 370 -20.80 26.39 9.82
N ALA A 371 -21.14 26.20 11.09
CA ALA A 371 -20.93 24.93 11.78
C ALA A 371 -21.68 23.76 11.11
N LYS A 372 -22.88 23.99 10.55
CA LYS A 372 -23.61 22.98 9.76
C LYS A 372 -22.87 22.59 8.49
N VAL A 373 -22.22 23.55 7.83
CA VAL A 373 -21.43 23.30 6.61
C VAL A 373 -20.17 22.51 6.95
N GLU A 374 -19.51 22.82 8.06
CA GLU A 374 -18.35 22.07 8.55
C GLU A 374 -18.70 20.60 8.84
N VAL A 375 -19.85 20.34 9.45
CA VAL A 375 -20.37 18.98 9.64
C VAL A 375 -20.56 18.26 8.29
N LYS A 376 -21.17 18.91 7.29
CA LYS A 376 -21.31 18.35 5.94
C LYS A 376 -19.95 18.06 5.28
N ILE A 377 -18.95 18.91 5.50
CA ILE A 377 -17.57 18.68 5.02
C ILE A 377 -16.98 17.43 5.68
N ASP A 378 -17.13 17.27 6.99
CA ASP A 378 -16.63 16.10 7.72
C ASP A 378 -17.34 14.81 7.29
N GLU A 379 -18.64 14.87 7.01
CA GLU A 379 -19.40 13.75 6.46
C GLU A 379 -18.93 13.36 5.05
N LEU A 380 -18.65 14.35 4.18
CA LEU A 380 -18.06 14.10 2.86
C LEU A 380 -16.68 13.46 2.97
N VAL A 381 -15.80 13.99 3.83
CA VAL A 381 -14.44 13.45 4.05
C VAL A 381 -14.52 12.02 4.57
N SER A 382 -15.47 11.73 5.47
CA SER A 382 -15.74 10.37 5.95
C SER A 382 -16.22 9.44 4.83
N ALA A 383 -17.14 9.91 3.97
CA ALA A 383 -17.62 9.13 2.83
C ALA A 383 -16.51 8.83 1.83
N VAL A 384 -15.66 9.81 1.49
CA VAL A 384 -14.48 9.60 0.64
C VAL A 384 -13.51 8.62 1.30
N ARG A 385 -13.29 8.73 2.62
CA ARG A 385 -12.41 7.81 3.36
C ARG A 385 -12.88 6.35 3.28
N GLN A 386 -14.20 6.15 3.28
CA GLN A 386 -14.84 4.84 3.37
C GLN A 386 -15.44 4.37 2.04
N SER A 387 -15.06 5.01 0.93
CA SER A 387 -15.64 4.72 -0.38
C SER A 387 -15.44 3.25 -0.76
N PRO A 388 -16.51 2.54 -1.18
CA PRO A 388 -16.44 1.14 -1.64
C PRO A 388 -15.87 1.01 -3.06
N THR A 389 -15.70 2.13 -3.76
CA THR A 389 -15.19 2.21 -5.13
C THR A 389 -14.16 3.32 -5.30
N ASP A 390 -13.39 3.28 -6.38
CA ASP A 390 -12.45 4.33 -6.76
C ASP A 390 -13.15 5.68 -6.98
N LEU A 391 -12.47 6.76 -6.63
CA LEU A 391 -12.96 8.13 -6.72
C LEU A 391 -11.97 9.03 -7.46
N ILE A 392 -12.48 9.83 -8.38
CA ILE A 392 -11.78 11.01 -8.91
C ILE A 392 -12.56 12.25 -8.49
N LEU A 393 -11.97 13.09 -7.64
CA LEU A 393 -12.58 14.29 -7.10
C LEU A 393 -12.01 15.53 -7.80
N VAL A 394 -12.84 16.28 -8.51
CA VAL A 394 -12.44 17.54 -9.14
C VAL A 394 -12.87 18.71 -8.25
N SER A 395 -11.94 19.62 -7.96
CA SER A 395 -12.22 20.84 -7.19
C SER A 395 -11.45 22.04 -7.72
N ASN A 396 -11.98 23.25 -7.52
CA ASN A 396 -11.28 24.49 -7.84
C ASN A 396 -10.32 24.88 -6.71
N GLU A 397 -9.18 25.45 -7.09
CA GLU A 397 -8.27 26.15 -6.19
C GLU A 397 -8.49 27.66 -6.34
N VAL A 398 -9.27 28.25 -5.44
CA VAL A 398 -9.64 29.68 -5.45
C VAL A 398 -8.79 30.53 -4.51
N GLY A 399 -8.00 29.91 -3.63
CA GLY A 399 -7.14 30.59 -2.66
C GLY A 399 -5.92 31.27 -3.31
N GLN A 400 -5.55 30.86 -4.53
CA GLN A 400 -4.46 31.49 -5.32
C GLN A 400 -4.88 32.79 -6.04
N GLY A 401 -6.14 33.23 -5.89
CA GLY A 401 -6.65 34.47 -6.46
C GLY A 401 -6.52 35.69 -5.53
N VAL A 402 -7.10 36.82 -5.95
CA VAL A 402 -7.23 38.02 -5.11
C VAL A 402 -8.21 37.75 -3.96
N VAL A 403 -8.00 38.37 -2.80
CA VAL A 403 -8.96 38.34 -1.68
C VAL A 403 -10.33 38.86 -2.17
N PRO A 404 -11.42 38.07 -2.05
CA PRO A 404 -12.74 38.51 -2.51
C PRO A 404 -13.23 39.76 -1.76
N ALA A 405 -13.83 40.70 -2.51
CA ALA A 405 -14.36 41.94 -1.96
C ALA A 405 -15.58 41.69 -1.04
N THR A 406 -16.39 40.68 -1.35
CA THR A 406 -17.61 40.35 -0.60
C THR A 406 -17.33 39.39 0.55
N ALA A 407 -18.11 39.48 1.63
CA ALA A 407 -18.02 38.54 2.75
C ALA A 407 -18.37 37.11 2.32
N SER A 408 -19.39 36.94 1.47
CA SER A 408 -19.74 35.64 0.87
C SER A 408 -18.58 35.03 0.07
N GLY A 409 -17.87 35.84 -0.71
CA GLY A 409 -16.71 35.37 -1.47
C GLY A 409 -15.57 34.89 -0.57
N ARG A 410 -15.30 35.61 0.53
CA ARG A 410 -14.28 35.20 1.53
C ARG A 410 -14.69 33.90 2.21
N LEU A 411 -15.93 33.80 2.68
CA LEU A 411 -16.47 32.59 3.30
C LEU A 411 -16.33 31.36 2.38
N TYR A 412 -16.76 31.48 1.12
CA TYR A 412 -16.66 30.41 0.15
C TYR A 412 -15.21 29.99 -0.11
N ARG A 413 -14.30 30.96 -0.30
CA ARG A 413 -12.87 30.71 -0.51
C ARG A 413 -12.28 29.93 0.66
N ASP A 414 -12.55 30.38 1.90
CA ASP A 414 -11.96 29.81 3.10
C ASP A 414 -12.48 28.38 3.34
N LEU A 415 -13.79 28.17 3.24
CA LEU A 415 -14.38 26.82 3.38
C LEU A 415 -13.98 25.86 2.25
N LEU A 416 -13.82 26.34 1.01
CA LEU A 416 -13.32 25.49 -0.08
C LEU A 416 -11.86 25.10 0.14
N GLY A 417 -11.03 26.01 0.66
CA GLY A 417 -9.66 25.71 1.06
C GLY A 417 -9.60 24.64 2.16
N ILE A 418 -10.41 24.77 3.20
CA ILE A 418 -10.53 23.78 4.28
C ILE A 418 -11.01 22.42 3.71
N THR A 419 -12.02 22.43 2.84
CA THR A 419 -12.56 21.22 2.20
C THR A 419 -11.49 20.51 1.38
N ASN A 420 -10.79 21.23 0.49
CA ASN A 420 -9.72 20.68 -0.34
C ASN A 420 -8.61 20.08 0.53
N ALA A 421 -8.22 20.76 1.61
CA ALA A 421 -7.17 20.29 2.50
C ALA A 421 -7.57 19.03 3.27
N LYS A 422 -8.81 18.95 3.79
CA LYS A 422 -9.34 17.75 4.45
C LYS A 422 -9.47 16.58 3.47
N LEU A 423 -9.92 16.83 2.23
CA LEU A 423 -10.01 15.80 1.20
C LEU A 423 -8.62 15.27 0.80
N ALA A 424 -7.63 16.15 0.64
CA ALA A 424 -6.25 15.75 0.31
C ALA A 424 -5.67 14.77 1.34
N GLN A 425 -6.04 14.88 2.62
CA GLN A 425 -5.59 13.98 3.69
C GLN A 425 -6.16 12.55 3.60
N VAL A 426 -7.30 12.38 2.93
CA VAL A 426 -7.98 11.07 2.79
C VAL A 426 -7.89 10.50 1.38
N CYS A 427 -7.32 11.25 0.44
CA CYS A 427 -7.05 10.81 -0.93
C CYS A 427 -5.68 10.10 -1.00
N THR A 428 -5.59 9.05 -1.81
CA THR A 428 -4.34 8.34 -2.07
C THR A 428 -3.39 9.20 -2.92
N GLU A 429 -3.96 10.01 -3.81
CA GLU A 429 -3.21 10.94 -4.65
C GLU A 429 -3.85 12.33 -4.68
N SER A 430 -3.02 13.36 -4.85
CA SER A 430 -3.49 14.73 -5.10
C SER A 430 -2.67 15.35 -6.24
N THR A 431 -3.35 15.95 -7.21
CA THR A 431 -2.74 16.59 -8.38
C THR A 431 -3.17 18.05 -8.46
N PHE A 432 -2.21 18.94 -8.64
CA PHE A 432 -2.46 20.35 -8.95
C PHE A 432 -2.35 20.60 -10.45
N MET A 433 -3.41 21.18 -11.02
CA MET A 433 -3.51 21.49 -12.44
C MET A 433 -3.24 22.96 -12.69
N VAL A 434 -2.24 23.26 -13.51
CA VAL A 434 -1.85 24.61 -13.91
C VAL A 434 -1.49 24.64 -15.40
N ALA A 435 -2.08 25.58 -16.15
CA ALA A 435 -1.81 25.74 -17.58
C ALA A 435 -1.93 24.45 -18.42
N GLY A 436 -2.84 23.54 -18.06
CA GLY A 436 -3.02 22.25 -18.73
C GLY A 436 -2.03 21.17 -18.34
N GLN A 437 -1.15 21.42 -17.36
CA GLN A 437 -0.15 20.49 -16.85
C GLN A 437 -0.58 19.92 -15.49
N ALA A 438 -0.34 18.63 -15.30
CA ALA A 438 -0.55 17.92 -14.04
C ALA A 438 0.74 17.96 -13.21
N LEU A 439 0.65 18.48 -11.99
CA LEU A 439 1.72 18.47 -11.00
C LEU A 439 1.30 17.60 -9.82
N PRO A 440 1.85 16.38 -9.67
CA PRO A 440 1.62 15.55 -8.50
C PRO A 440 2.06 16.28 -7.22
N LEU A 441 1.20 16.30 -6.21
CA LEU A 441 1.51 16.83 -4.88
C LEU A 441 2.04 15.67 -4.02
N SER A 442 3.35 15.67 -3.75
CA SER A 442 3.97 14.66 -2.87
C SER A 442 3.41 14.76 -1.45
N PHE A 443 3.16 13.62 -0.82
CA PHE A 443 2.75 13.55 0.57
C PHE A 443 3.82 14.22 1.47
N VAL A 444 3.48 15.37 2.06
CA VAL A 444 4.26 15.99 3.15
C VAL A 444 3.42 15.83 4.40
N SER A 445 4.01 15.46 5.54
CA SER A 445 3.31 15.27 6.82
C SER A 445 2.24 16.36 7.04
N PRO A 446 1.03 16.02 7.50
CA PRO A 446 -0.08 16.96 7.57
C PRO A 446 0.30 18.20 8.37
N LEU A 447 0.36 19.35 7.69
CA LEU A 447 0.65 20.66 8.29
C LEU A 447 -0.52 21.16 9.16
N LEU A 448 -1.70 20.54 9.03
CA LEU A 448 -2.91 20.88 9.77
C LEU A 448 -2.96 20.18 11.13
N GLY A 449 -2.07 20.61 12.02
CA GLY A 449 -2.10 20.32 13.46
C GLY A 449 -1.86 21.57 14.32
N LYS A 450 -1.71 22.74 13.69
CA LYS A 450 -1.60 24.04 14.35
C LYS A 450 -2.64 24.94 13.72
N GLU A 451 -3.64 25.31 14.52
CA GLU A 451 -4.68 26.31 14.30
C GLU A 451 -4.58 27.05 12.95
N LEU A 452 -5.49 26.72 12.02
CA LEU A 452 -5.86 27.60 10.90
C LEU A 452 -6.96 28.55 11.35
#